data_AF-A0A7J8NWP4-F1
#
_entry.id   AF-A0A7J8NWP4-F1
#
_cell.length_a   1.000
_cell.length_b   1.000
_cell.length_c   1.000
_cell.angle_alpha   90.00
_cell.angle_beta   90.00
_cell.angle_gamma   90.00
#
_symmetry.space_group_name_H-M   'P 1'
#
loop_
_entity.id
_entity.type
_entity.pdbx_description
1 polymer ?
#
loop_
_entity_poly.entity_id
_entity_poly.type
_entity_poly.pdbx_seq_one_letter_code
_entity_poly.pdbx_strand_id
1 'polypeptide(L)'
;MKSTMANLWHPVYGVQIRDLGKKRYLFQFYHNMDMERVLKGLPWTFNNHMLLLNKLGRGEDPLKVPLIFTLFWVQIHDVPIGLFYEKLAIQLGNFIGVFLEYDTSNLGKKNHNYMRVRVQIDVRKPLKRKK
;
A
#
# COMPACT_ATOMS: atom_id res chain seq x y z
N MET A 1 3.22 -18.59 -7.58
CA MET A 1 3.33 -17.12 -7.45
C MET A 1 3.01 -16.40 -8.76
N LYS A 2 3.79 -16.58 -9.84
CA LYS A 2 3.63 -15.81 -11.09
C LYS A 2 2.20 -15.86 -11.67
N SER A 3 1.68 -17.05 -11.94
CA SER A 3 0.32 -17.25 -12.46
C SER A 3 -0.75 -16.71 -11.50
N THR A 4 -0.61 -16.99 -10.20
CA THR A 4 -1.54 -16.51 -9.18
C THR A 4 -1.63 -14.98 -9.14
N MET A 5 -0.49 -14.28 -9.13
CA MET A 5 -0.48 -12.82 -9.07
C MET A 5 -0.95 -12.18 -10.37
N ALA A 6 -0.58 -12.73 -11.53
CA ALA A 6 -1.09 -12.26 -12.81
C ALA A 6 -2.61 -12.41 -12.91
N ASN A 7 -3.16 -13.53 -12.45
CA ASN A 7 -4.60 -13.75 -12.42
C ASN A 7 -5.30 -12.83 -11.41
N LEU A 8 -4.74 -12.68 -10.20
CA LEU A 8 -5.31 -11.83 -9.15
C LEU A 8 -5.34 -10.34 -9.55
N TRP A 9 -4.22 -9.83 -10.07
CA TRP A 9 -4.12 -8.43 -10.49
C TRP A 9 -4.86 -8.16 -11.80
N HIS A 10 -5.08 -9.19 -12.62
CA HIS A 10 -5.82 -9.17 -13.87
C HIS A 10 -5.49 -7.93 -14.76
N PRO A 11 -4.20 -7.67 -15.05
CA PRO A 11 -3.80 -6.49 -15.81
C PRO A 11 -4.40 -6.55 -17.23
N VAL A 12 -4.97 -5.44 -17.69
CA VAL A 12 -5.68 -5.36 -18.97
C VAL A 12 -4.74 -5.64 -20.13
N TYR A 13 -3.53 -5.08 -20.09
CA TYR A 13 -2.53 -5.26 -21.13
C TYR A 13 -1.53 -6.37 -20.83
N GLY A 14 -1.66 -7.05 -19.69
CA GLY A 14 -0.75 -8.11 -19.28
C GLY A 14 0.44 -7.63 -18.45
N VAL A 15 1.15 -8.63 -17.90
CA VAL A 15 2.35 -8.44 -17.09
C VAL A 15 3.33 -9.58 -17.34
N GLN A 16 4.60 -9.24 -17.53
CA GLN A 16 5.68 -10.22 -17.53
C GLN A 16 6.31 -10.29 -16.14
N ILE A 17 6.45 -11.50 -15.59
CA ILE A 17 6.98 -11.71 -14.23
C ILE A 17 8.27 -12.53 -14.30
N ARG A 18 9.38 -11.91 -13.92
CA ARG A 18 10.71 -12.54 -13.86
C ARG A 18 11.09 -12.81 -12.41
N ASP A 19 11.64 -14.00 -12.16
CA ASP A 19 12.24 -14.34 -10.87
C ASP A 19 13.71 -13.94 -10.95
N LEU A 20 14.17 -13.08 -10.04
CA LEU A 20 15.55 -12.61 -9.98
C LEU A 20 16.38 -13.39 -8.94
N GLY A 21 15.79 -14.38 -8.29
CA GLY A 21 16.35 -15.05 -7.12
C GLY A 21 16.30 -14.19 -5.86
N LYS A 22 16.84 -14.69 -4.75
CA LYS A 22 16.91 -13.97 -3.46
C LYS A 22 15.57 -13.39 -2.99
N LYS A 23 14.46 -14.09 -3.29
CA LYS A 23 13.07 -13.66 -3.01
C LYS A 23 12.70 -12.31 -3.67
N ARG A 24 13.34 -11.96 -4.80
CA ARG A 24 13.05 -10.76 -5.58
C ARG A 24 12.43 -11.12 -6.92
N TYR A 25 11.44 -10.33 -7.31
CA TYR A 25 10.68 -10.51 -8.55
C TYR A 25 10.60 -9.18 -9.28
N LEU A 26 10.71 -9.24 -10.61
CA LEU A 26 10.49 -8.09 -11.47
C LEU A 26 9.14 -8.25 -12.17
N PHE A 27 8.25 -7.29 -11.94
CA PHE A 27 6.96 -7.19 -12.60
C PHE A 27 7.04 -6.11 -13.67
N GLN A 28 7.03 -6.52 -14.92
CA GLN A 28 7.03 -5.61 -16.08
C GLN A 28 5.62 -5.55 -16.64
N PHE A 29 4.89 -4.51 -16.29
CA PHE A 29 3.55 -4.23 -16.84
C PHE A 29 3.68 -3.63 -18.24
N TYR A 30 2.81 -4.03 -19.15
CA TYR A 30 2.80 -3.48 -20.51
C TYR A 30 2.11 -2.13 -20.61
N HIS A 31 1.38 -1.72 -19.56
CA HIS A 31 0.74 -0.42 -19.48
C HIS A 31 0.88 0.19 -18.08
N ASN A 32 1.12 1.50 -18.02
CA ASN A 32 1.30 2.23 -16.75
C ASN A 32 0.06 2.16 -15.85
N MET A 33 -1.15 2.21 -16.44
CA MET A 33 -2.40 2.11 -15.67
C MET A 33 -2.51 0.80 -14.87
N ASP A 34 -2.08 -0.32 -15.43
CA ASP A 34 -2.12 -1.61 -14.72
C ASP A 34 -1.17 -1.60 -13.51
N MET A 35 0.03 -1.07 -13.70
CA MET A 35 1.01 -0.91 -12.61
C MET A 35 0.48 0.02 -11.51
N GLU A 36 -0.05 1.19 -11.87
CA GLU A 36 -0.59 2.15 -10.92
C GLU A 36 -1.81 1.57 -10.18
N ARG A 37 -2.66 0.77 -10.83
CA ARG A 37 -3.77 0.05 -10.18
C ARG A 37 -3.24 -0.95 -9.15
N VAL A 38 -2.20 -1.72 -9.49
CA VAL A 38 -1.57 -2.67 -8.57
C VAL A 38 -0.94 -1.94 -7.38
N LEU A 39 -0.21 -0.85 -7.61
CA LEU A 39 0.38 -0.04 -6.52
C LEU A 39 -0.71 0.57 -5.62
N LYS A 40 -1.81 1.07 -6.20
CA LYS A 40 -2.97 1.56 -5.46
C LYS A 40 -3.70 0.47 -4.67
N GLY A 41 -3.54 -0.81 -5.02
CA GLY A 41 -4.12 -1.94 -4.30
C GLY A 41 -3.29 -2.45 -3.12
N LEU A 42 -2.11 -1.88 -2.85
CA LEU A 42 -1.27 -2.31 -1.72
C LEU A 42 -2.02 -2.22 -0.36
N PRO A 43 -1.79 -3.18 0.55
CA PRO A 43 -0.79 -4.24 0.48
C PRO A 43 -1.30 -5.52 -0.24
N TRP A 44 -0.40 -6.25 -0.89
CA TRP A 44 -0.70 -7.55 -1.48
C TRP A 44 -0.07 -8.69 -0.65
N THR A 45 -0.74 -9.84 -0.61
CA THR A 45 -0.21 -11.04 0.06
C THR A 45 -0.25 -12.24 -0.89
N PHE A 46 0.72 -13.14 -0.73
CA PHE A 46 0.78 -14.42 -1.43
C PHE A 46 1.27 -15.49 -0.45
N ASN A 47 0.50 -16.56 -0.26
CA ASN A 47 0.79 -17.62 0.72
C ASN A 47 1.13 -17.08 2.13
N ASN A 48 0.32 -16.16 2.65
CA ASN A 48 0.54 -15.49 3.94
C ASN A 48 1.83 -14.66 4.06
N HIS A 49 2.56 -14.45 2.95
CA HIS A 49 3.68 -13.53 2.89
C HIS A 49 3.24 -12.22 2.22
N MET A 50 3.57 -11.08 2.84
CA MET A 50 3.31 -9.78 2.26
C MET A 50 4.30 -9.48 1.12
N LEU A 51 3.79 -8.93 0.03
CA LEU A 51 4.59 -8.46 -1.09
C LEU A 51 4.95 -7.00 -0.87
N LEU A 52 6.24 -6.72 -0.85
CA LEU A 52 6.79 -5.37 -0.86
C LEU A 52 7.05 -4.98 -2.31
N LEU A 53 6.35 -3.96 -2.78
CA LEU A 53 6.45 -3.48 -4.15
C LEU A 53 7.09 -2.10 -4.16
N ASN A 54 8.06 -1.89 -5.06
CA ASN A 54 8.64 -0.59 -5.34
C ASN A 54 8.66 -0.37 -6.85
N LYS A 55 8.27 0.83 -7.29
CA LYS A 55 8.39 1.25 -8.68
C LYS A 55 9.86 1.54 -8.98
N LEU A 56 10.43 0.84 -9.94
CA LEU A 56 11.83 1.04 -10.33
C LEU A 56 11.98 2.33 -11.12
N GLY A 57 12.98 3.12 -10.74
CA GLY A 57 13.49 4.25 -11.50
C GLY A 57 14.32 3.79 -12.71
N ARG A 58 14.57 4.72 -13.63
CA ARG A 58 15.39 4.44 -14.82
C ARG A 58 16.83 4.14 -14.40
N GLY A 59 17.34 2.97 -14.79
CA GLY A 59 18.71 2.55 -14.50
C GLY A 59 18.94 1.98 -13.09
N GLU A 60 17.89 1.87 -12.26
CA GLU A 60 18.01 1.22 -10.96
C GLU A 60 18.23 -0.29 -11.10
N ASP A 61 19.11 -0.84 -10.28
CA ASP A 61 19.31 -2.28 -10.15
C ASP A 61 18.21 -2.88 -9.24
N PRO A 62 17.31 -3.72 -9.76
CA PRO A 62 16.23 -4.31 -8.98
C PRO A 62 16.70 -5.15 -7.78
N LEU A 63 17.96 -5.61 -7.77
CA LEU A 63 18.53 -6.37 -6.67
C LEU A 63 19.03 -5.48 -5.52
N LYS A 64 19.28 -4.20 -5.78
CA LYS A 64 19.80 -3.23 -4.80
C LYS A 64 18.73 -2.35 -4.18
N VAL A 65 17.56 -2.22 -4.83
CA VAL A 65 16.46 -1.41 -4.29
C VAL A 65 15.99 -1.94 -2.94
N PRO A 66 15.88 -1.10 -1.89
CA PRO A 66 15.42 -1.53 -0.58
C PRO A 66 13.90 -1.76 -0.59
N LEU A 67 13.49 -3.02 -0.42
CA LEU A 67 12.09 -3.40 -0.24
C LEU A 67 11.78 -3.43 1.25
N ILE A 68 11.51 -2.27 1.83
CA ILE A 68 11.32 -2.09 3.28
C ILE A 68 10.04 -1.31 3.64
N PHE A 69 9.34 -0.80 2.62
CA PHE A 69 8.11 -0.04 2.80
C PHE A 69 6.93 -0.75 2.14
N THR A 70 5.75 -0.54 2.70
CA THR A 70 4.48 -0.93 2.10
C THR A 70 3.41 0.08 2.47
N LEU A 71 2.29 0.08 1.74
CA LEU A 71 1.18 0.98 2.00
C LEU A 71 0.06 0.21 2.67
N PHE A 72 -0.56 0.84 3.68
CA PHE A 72 -1.74 0.32 4.35
C PHE A 72 -2.85 1.36 4.36
N TRP A 73 -4.08 0.89 4.21
CA TRP A 73 -5.24 1.61 4.68
C TRP A 73 -5.44 1.30 6.16
N VAL A 74 -5.50 2.33 6.99
CA VAL A 74 -5.69 2.23 8.43
C VAL A 74 -6.98 2.94 8.82
N GLN A 75 -7.80 2.24 9.59
CA GLN A 75 -8.99 2.82 10.21
C GLN A 75 -8.61 3.32 11.61
N ILE A 76 -9.03 4.54 11.91
CA ILE A 76 -8.87 5.22 13.18
C ILE A 76 -10.28 5.35 13.76
N HIS A 77 -10.54 4.58 14.80
CA HIS A 77 -11.82 4.51 15.50
C HIS A 77 -11.85 5.51 16.66
N ASP A 78 -13.04 5.68 17.24
CA ASP A 78 -13.27 6.50 18.44
C ASP A 78 -12.85 7.97 18.28
N VAL A 79 -12.86 8.48 17.04
CA VAL A 79 -12.68 9.90 16.75
C VAL A 79 -13.97 10.62 17.17
N PRO A 80 -13.90 11.62 18.08
CA PRO A 80 -15.09 12.35 18.50
C PRO A 80 -15.83 13.00 17.33
N ILE A 81 -17.16 13.01 17.42
CA ILE A 81 -18.03 13.64 16.44
C ILE A 81 -17.63 15.12 16.30
N GLY A 82 -17.42 15.58 15.07
CA GLY A 82 -16.95 16.94 14.77
C GLY A 82 -15.43 17.07 14.55
N LEU A 83 -14.63 16.04 14.88
CA LEU A 83 -13.17 16.05 14.66
C LEU A 83 -12.72 15.33 13.36
N PHE A 84 -13.64 15.04 12.45
CA PHE A 84 -13.37 14.38 11.17
C PHE A 84 -12.90 15.37 10.10
N TYR A 85 -11.76 16.03 10.35
CA TYR A 85 -11.16 16.97 9.42
C TYR A 85 -9.75 16.52 8.98
N GLU A 86 -9.38 16.89 7.76
CA GLU A 86 -8.16 16.41 7.09
C GLU A 86 -6.88 16.69 7.89
N LYS A 87 -6.78 17.85 8.55
CA LYS A 87 -5.62 18.18 9.39
C LYS A 87 -5.40 17.16 10.52
N LEU A 88 -6.45 16.64 11.15
CA LEU A 88 -6.31 15.57 12.14
C LEU A 88 -5.92 14.24 11.49
N ALA A 89 -6.47 13.94 10.31
CA ALA A 89 -6.12 12.77 9.52
C ALA A 89 -4.62 12.72 9.18
N ILE A 90 -4.06 13.86 8.75
CA ILE A 90 -2.63 14.00 8.48
C ILE A 90 -1.81 13.77 9.75
N GLN A 91 -2.19 14.38 10.87
CA GLN A 91 -1.48 14.22 12.14
C GLN A 91 -1.46 12.77 12.64
N LEU A 92 -2.62 12.10 12.65
CA LEU A 92 -2.74 10.72 13.09
C LEU A 92 -2.08 9.74 12.10
N GLY A 93 -2.21 9.98 10.80
CA GLY A 93 -1.51 9.22 9.77
C GLY A 93 0.01 9.29 9.94
N ASN A 94 0.55 10.49 10.17
CA ASN A 94 1.98 10.72 10.41
C ASN A 94 2.47 10.14 11.75
N PHE A 95 1.58 9.98 12.72
CA PHE A 95 1.90 9.25 13.95
C PHE A 95 2.08 7.75 13.71
N ILE A 96 1.32 7.17 12.78
CA ILE A 96 1.34 5.74 12.44
C ILE A 96 2.50 5.41 11.47
N GLY A 97 2.65 6.21 10.41
CA GLY A 97 3.62 6.03 9.33
C GLY A 97 3.83 7.34 8.60
N VAL A 98 4.16 7.30 7.30
CA VAL A 98 4.11 8.52 6.46
C VAL A 98 2.72 8.64 5.86
N PHE A 99 2.00 9.71 6.16
CA PHE A 99 0.66 9.95 5.60
C PHE A 99 0.72 10.12 4.07
N LEU A 100 -0.25 9.53 3.36
CA LEU A 100 -0.38 9.64 1.91
C LEU A 100 -1.75 10.15 1.46
N GLU A 101 -2.83 9.69 2.09
CA GLU A 101 -4.18 9.95 1.61
C GLU A 101 -5.18 9.90 2.77
N TYR A 102 -6.20 10.76 2.72
CA TYR A 102 -7.35 10.69 3.61
C TYR A 102 -8.58 10.30 2.79
N ASP A 103 -9.26 9.23 3.18
CA ASP A 103 -10.48 8.76 2.51
C ASP A 103 -11.68 9.64 2.92
N THR A 104 -11.98 10.62 2.09
CA THR A 104 -13.11 11.55 2.26
C THR A 104 -14.45 10.98 1.80
N SER A 105 -14.47 9.80 1.14
CA SER A 105 -15.69 9.20 0.59
C SER A 105 -16.72 8.79 1.65
N ASN A 106 -16.31 8.78 2.92
CA ASN A 106 -17.13 8.43 4.07
C ASN A 106 -17.63 9.64 4.88
N LEU A 107 -17.20 10.86 4.53
CA LEU A 107 -17.65 12.08 5.22
C LEU A 107 -19.17 12.26 5.08
N GLY A 108 -19.88 12.35 6.20
CA GLY A 108 -21.34 12.60 6.24
C GLY A 108 -22.25 11.36 6.14
N LYS A 109 -21.69 10.15 6.02
CA LYS A 109 -22.50 8.92 6.05
C LYS A 109 -22.78 8.50 7.50
N LYS A 110 -24.07 8.41 7.87
CA LYS A 110 -24.56 8.10 9.24
C LYS A 110 -24.00 6.83 9.91
N ASN A 111 -23.38 5.92 9.15
CA ASN A 111 -22.93 4.60 9.63
C ASN A 111 -21.41 4.41 9.70
N HIS A 112 -20.59 5.47 9.57
CA HIS A 112 -19.12 5.34 9.60
C HIS A 112 -18.52 6.08 10.80
N ASN A 113 -18.24 5.33 11.87
CA ASN A 113 -17.66 5.84 13.12
C ASN A 113 -16.12 5.92 13.10
N TYR A 114 -15.49 5.87 11.92
CA TYR A 114 -14.03 5.85 11.81
C TYR A 114 -13.51 6.76 10.71
N MET A 115 -12.34 7.30 10.94
CA MET A 115 -11.54 8.01 9.95
C MET A 115 -10.63 7.00 9.26
N ARG A 116 -10.47 7.06 7.94
CA ARG A 116 -9.62 6.10 7.21
C ARG A 116 -8.53 6.83 6.46
N VAL A 117 -7.28 6.47 6.76
CA VAL A 117 -6.09 7.10 6.17
C VAL A 117 -5.22 6.06 5.49
N ARG A 118 -4.51 6.48 4.46
CA ARG A 118 -3.49 5.69 3.81
C ARG A 118 -2.13 6.13 4.30
N VAL A 119 -1.33 5.17 4.73
CA VAL A 119 0.00 5.42 5.29
C VAL A 119 1.03 4.48 4.67
N GLN A 120 2.24 4.98 4.48
CA GLN A 120 3.42 4.17 4.20
C GLN A 120 4.07 3.74 5.51
N ILE A 121 4.32 2.45 5.67
CA ILE A 121 4.88 1.84 6.88
C ILE A 121 6.24 1.21 6.57
N ASP A 122 7.24 1.47 7.43
CA ASP A 122 8.53 0.78 7.45
C ASP A 122 8.38 -0.58 8.14
N VAL A 123 8.47 -1.67 7.37
CA VAL A 123 8.24 -3.04 7.86
C VAL A 123 9.36 -3.58 8.74
N ARG A 124 10.48 -2.85 8.85
CA ARG A 124 11.58 -3.18 9.78
C ARG A 124 11.25 -2.79 11.21
N LYS A 125 10.28 -1.91 11.40
CA LYS A 125 9.82 -1.46 12.71
C LYS A 125 8.58 -2.25 13.12
N PRO A 126 8.47 -2.69 14.38
CA PRO A 126 7.24 -3.32 14.85
C PRO A 126 6.08 -2.31 14.78
N LEU A 127 4.87 -2.82 14.56
CA LEU A 127 3.67 -2.00 14.69
C LEU A 127 3.53 -1.52 16.13
N LYS A 128 3.19 -0.25 16.31
CA LYS A 128 2.92 0.33 17.63
C LYS A 128 1.67 -0.35 18.22
N ARG A 129 1.83 -1.07 19.33
CA ARG A 129 0.74 -1.82 19.98
C ARG A 129 0.06 -1.04 21.11
N LYS A 130 0.78 -0.15 21.81
CA LYS A 130 0.29 0.73 22.88
C LYS A 130 1.14 2.01 22.94
N LYS A 131 0.63 3.03 23.62
CA LYS A 131 1.39 4.22 24.05
C LYS A 131 2.45 3.81 25.07
#